data_AF-A0A6J8B0I9-F1
#
_entry.id   AF-A0A6J8B0I9-F1
#
_cell.length_a   1.000
_cell.length_b   1.000
_cell.length_c   1.000
_cell.angle_alpha   90.00
_cell.angle_beta   90.00
_cell.angle_gamma   90.00
#
_symmetry.space_group_name_H-M   'P 1'
#
loop_
_entity.id
_entity.type
_entity.pdbx_description
1 polymer ?
#
loop_
_entity_poly.entity_id
_entity_poly.type
_entity_poly.pdbx_seq_one_letter_code
_entity_poly.pdbx_strand_id
1 'polypeptide(L)'
;MKKLLLSNTVLHSIQSSVKQKKKKGIKSIWSGLISKYRCSSALSRSLGINRKKVSALSKARKGKAMSEQVKHIVIEFLEREDNSTTLPGKKDTKTINKETKQKHVLSDYVMNLYEKFKLENPTIHISRTVFYKLRPRHIILADFAKPKKTCLCSKTPEFGFENKGSKKWRLEVL
;
A
#
# COMPACT_ATOMS: atom_id res chain seq x y z
N MET A 1 30.40 -16.04 15.91
CA MET A 1 31.12 -14.90 16.55
C MET A 1 31.47 -13.72 15.62
N LYS A 2 31.64 -13.91 14.30
CA LYS A 2 32.13 -12.84 13.38
C LYS A 2 31.27 -11.56 13.27
N LYS A 3 29.94 -11.64 13.47
CA LYS A 3 29.02 -10.49 13.36
C LYS A 3 29.25 -9.39 14.41
N LEU A 4 29.67 -9.77 15.62
CA LEU A 4 29.89 -8.83 16.74
C LEU A 4 31.19 -8.04 16.57
N LEU A 5 32.22 -8.66 16.00
CA LEU A 5 33.49 -7.99 15.71
C LEU A 5 33.27 -6.85 14.70
N LEU A 6 32.51 -7.13 13.64
CA LEU A 6 32.24 -6.15 12.59
C LEU A 6 31.35 -4.99 13.09
N SER A 7 30.41 -5.23 14.01
CA SER A 7 29.65 -4.13 14.62
C SER A 7 30.54 -3.25 15.50
N ASN A 8 31.49 -3.83 16.23
CA ASN A 8 32.38 -3.10 17.12
C ASN A 8 33.40 -2.26 16.35
N THR A 9 33.95 -2.77 15.24
CA THR A 9 34.83 -1.98 14.37
C THR A 9 34.08 -0.81 13.73
N VAL A 10 32.84 -1.02 13.29
CA VAL A 10 31.97 0.05 12.77
C VAL A 10 31.71 1.09 13.86
N LEU A 11 31.39 0.69 15.10
CA LEU A 11 31.20 1.62 16.21
C LEU A 11 32.45 2.45 16.50
N HIS A 12 33.62 1.83 16.55
CA HIS A 12 34.89 2.51 16.79
C HIS A 12 35.20 3.53 15.69
N SER A 13 34.96 3.17 14.42
CA SER A 13 35.14 4.08 13.28
C SER A 13 34.17 5.28 13.30
N ILE A 14 32.95 5.09 13.81
CA ILE A 14 31.99 6.19 14.01
C ILE A 14 32.49 7.12 15.13
N GLN A 15 32.91 6.55 16.25
CA GLN A 15 33.39 7.33 17.40
C GLN A 15 34.61 8.17 17.06
N SER A 16 35.60 7.60 16.37
CA SER A 16 36.80 8.33 15.93
C SER A 16 36.44 9.48 14.98
N SER A 17 35.49 9.26 14.06
CA SER A 17 35.03 10.27 13.11
C SER A 17 34.27 11.43 13.78
N VAL A 18 33.50 11.14 14.83
CA VAL A 18 32.80 12.18 15.62
C VAL A 18 33.81 13.05 16.38
N LYS A 19 34.86 12.45 16.96
CA LYS A 19 35.94 13.18 17.65
C LYS A 19 36.64 14.18 16.71
N GLN A 20 36.82 13.83 15.44
CA GLN A 20 37.50 14.68 14.45
C GLN A 20 36.64 15.82 13.85
N LYS A 21 35.45 16.15 14.41
CA LYS A 21 34.58 17.27 13.99
C LYS A 21 34.23 17.36 12.48
N LYS A 22 34.42 16.30 11.68
CA LYS A 22 34.02 16.25 10.25
C LYS A 22 32.49 16.08 10.12
N LYS A 23 31.73 17.15 10.30
CA LYS A 23 30.26 17.10 10.51
C LYS A 23 29.38 16.97 9.26
N LYS A 24 29.86 17.29 8.04
CA LYS A 24 28.98 17.51 6.88
C LYS A 24 28.86 16.34 5.87
N GLY A 25 29.88 15.50 5.67
CA GLY A 25 29.83 14.37 4.70
C GLY A 25 29.56 12.98 5.29
N ILE A 26 29.56 12.87 6.62
CA ILE A 26 29.67 11.60 7.36
C ILE A 26 28.30 10.97 7.63
N LYS A 27 27.24 11.78 7.75
CA LYS A 27 25.88 11.32 8.13
C LYS A 27 25.26 10.31 7.15
N SER A 28 25.53 10.43 5.84
CA SER A 28 25.00 9.52 4.82
C SER A 28 25.67 8.14 4.90
N ILE A 29 27.00 8.10 5.07
CA ILE A 29 27.79 6.86 5.13
C ILE A 29 27.36 6.02 6.34
N TRP A 30 27.23 6.64 7.52
CA TRP A 30 26.85 5.91 8.74
C TRP A 30 25.41 5.44 8.75
N SER A 31 24.48 6.15 8.11
CA SER A 31 23.06 5.74 8.09
C SER A 31 22.85 4.32 7.53
N GLY A 32 23.58 3.98 6.45
CA GLY A 32 23.55 2.66 5.84
C GLY A 32 24.21 1.58 6.70
N LEU A 33 25.37 1.89 7.30
CA LEU A 33 26.11 0.96 8.17
C LEU A 33 25.35 0.65 9.47
N ILE A 34 24.76 1.67 10.11
CA ILE A 34 23.96 1.54 11.34
C ILE A 34 22.75 0.65 11.08
N SER A 35 22.10 0.80 9.93
CA SER A 35 20.97 -0.04 9.53
C SER A 35 21.40 -1.49 9.24
N LYS A 36 22.49 -1.67 8.48
CA LYS A 36 23.02 -2.99 8.07
C LYS A 36 23.45 -3.85 9.27
N TYR A 37 24.14 -3.26 10.24
CA TYR A 37 24.67 -3.96 11.42
C TYR A 37 23.81 -3.80 12.67
N ARG A 38 22.66 -3.11 12.57
CA ARG A 38 21.69 -2.91 13.66
C ARG A 38 22.29 -2.35 14.96
N CYS A 39 23.40 -1.61 14.87
CA CYS A 39 24.17 -1.13 16.02
C CYS A 39 23.62 0.17 16.65
N SER A 40 22.36 0.55 16.37
CA SER A 40 21.75 1.80 16.85
C SER A 40 21.76 1.96 18.38
N SER A 41 21.51 0.88 19.12
CA SER A 41 21.49 0.87 20.58
C SER A 41 22.90 1.03 21.15
N ALA A 42 23.84 0.22 20.67
CA ALA A 42 25.24 0.30 21.06
C ALA A 42 25.82 1.70 20.75
N LEU A 43 25.53 2.24 19.57
CA LEU A 43 25.97 3.58 19.17
C LEU A 43 25.38 4.68 20.06
N SER A 44 24.10 4.58 20.42
CA SER A 44 23.46 5.55 21.32
C SER A 44 24.13 5.59 22.69
N ARG A 45 24.53 4.43 23.24
CA ARG A 45 25.27 4.33 24.51
C ARG A 45 26.69 4.89 24.36
N SER A 46 27.39 4.50 23.30
CA SER A 46 28.79 4.88 23.03
C SER A 46 29.02 6.38 22.78
N LEU A 47 28.01 7.08 22.28
CA LEU A 47 28.08 8.51 21.95
C LEU A 47 27.28 9.40 22.91
N GLY A 48 26.53 8.82 23.86
CA GLY A 48 25.63 9.58 24.74
C GLY A 48 24.49 10.28 23.98
N ILE A 49 24.12 9.80 22.79
CA ILE A 49 23.08 10.42 21.95
C ILE A 49 21.76 9.69 22.15
N ASN A 50 20.65 10.43 22.23
CA ASN A 50 19.31 9.85 22.28
C ASN A 50 19.07 8.86 21.11
N ARG A 51 18.68 7.62 21.43
CA ARG A 51 18.41 6.55 20.47
C ARG A 51 17.39 6.93 19.40
N LYS A 52 16.43 7.82 19.69
CA LYS A 52 15.49 8.36 18.69
C LYS A 52 16.21 9.12 17.58
N LYS A 53 17.24 9.92 17.90
CA LYS A 53 18.05 10.65 16.90
C LYS A 53 18.90 9.70 16.06
N VAL A 54 19.48 8.66 16.68
CA VAL A 54 20.27 7.64 15.97
C VAL A 54 19.40 6.81 15.02
N SER A 55 18.21 6.41 15.46
CA SER A 55 17.26 5.65 14.63
C SER A 55 16.61 6.50 13.53
N ALA A 56 16.46 7.81 13.72
CA ALA A 56 16.07 8.71 12.64
C ALA A 56 17.14 8.75 11.53
N LEU A 57 18.43 8.67 11.89
CA LEU A 57 19.53 8.65 10.93
C LEU A 57 19.49 7.40 10.03
N SER A 58 19.20 6.22 10.59
CA SER A 58 19.09 4.97 9.80
C SER A 58 17.81 4.88 8.96
N LYS A 59 16.75 5.59 9.36
CA LYS A 59 15.48 5.69 8.60
C LYS A 59 15.51 6.73 7.48
N ALA A 60 16.61 7.49 7.34
CA ALA A 60 16.71 8.60 6.39
C ALA A 60 16.75 8.18 4.89
N ARG A 61 16.57 6.90 4.56
CA ARG A 61 16.24 6.50 3.18
C ARG A 61 14.82 6.97 2.84
N LYS A 62 14.68 8.26 2.53
CA LYS A 62 13.52 8.73 1.77
C LYS A 62 13.59 8.01 0.43
N GLY A 63 12.64 7.10 0.18
CA GLY A 63 12.46 6.56 -1.17
C GLY A 63 12.28 7.72 -2.15
N LYS A 64 12.76 7.56 -3.39
CA LYS A 64 12.52 8.55 -4.44
C LYS A 64 11.02 8.79 -4.50
N ALA A 65 10.61 10.06 -4.38
CA ALA A 65 9.21 10.41 -4.54
C ALA A 65 8.75 9.92 -5.92
N MET A 66 7.65 9.16 -5.96
CA MET A 66 7.10 8.72 -7.23
C MET A 66 6.59 9.93 -7.99
N SER A 67 6.71 9.91 -9.32
CA SER A 67 6.16 10.98 -10.14
C SER A 67 4.65 11.02 -9.95
N GLU A 68 4.12 12.21 -9.68
CA GLU A 68 2.67 12.42 -9.56
C GLU A 68 1.94 12.03 -10.85
N GLN A 69 2.62 12.11 -12.01
CA GLN A 69 2.10 11.66 -13.30
C GLN A 69 1.80 10.16 -13.30
N VAL A 70 2.72 9.32 -12.80
CA VAL A 70 2.52 7.86 -12.73
C VAL A 70 1.36 7.53 -11.81
N LYS A 71 1.23 8.27 -10.70
CA LYS A 71 0.11 8.12 -9.78
C LYS A 71 -1.21 8.47 -10.47
N HIS A 72 -1.26 9.55 -11.23
CA HIS A 72 -2.44 9.95 -11.98
C HIS A 72 -2.85 8.89 -13.01
N ILE A 73 -1.91 8.39 -13.80
CA ILE A 73 -2.15 7.34 -14.81
C ILE A 73 -2.70 6.06 -14.17
N VAL A 74 -2.16 5.66 -13.01
CA VAL A 74 -2.67 4.48 -12.28
C VAL A 74 -4.09 4.71 -11.76
N ILE A 75 -4.39 5.91 -11.25
CA ILE A 75 -5.74 6.26 -10.76
C ILE A 75 -6.73 6.23 -11.92
N GLU A 76 -6.41 6.91 -13.02
CA GLU A 76 -7.24 6.98 -14.21
C GLU A 76 -7.51 5.57 -14.78
N PHE A 77 -6.48 4.74 -14.89
CA PHE A 77 -6.63 3.35 -15.32
C PHE A 77 -7.60 2.56 -14.42
N LEU A 78 -7.52 2.73 -13.11
CA LEU A 78 -8.39 2.02 -12.17
C LEU A 78 -9.82 2.58 -12.13
N GLU A 79 -10.02 3.85 -12.48
CA GLU A 79 -11.34 4.50 -12.51
C GLU A 79 -12.12 4.23 -13.81
N ARG A 80 -11.45 3.77 -14.87
CA ARG A 80 -12.11 3.34 -16.13
C ARG A 80 -13.21 2.32 -15.87
N GLU A 81 -14.29 2.42 -16.64
CA GLU A 81 -15.48 1.57 -16.53
C GLU A 81 -15.17 0.09 -16.79
N ASP A 82 -14.18 -0.21 -17.64
CA ASP A 82 -13.72 -1.57 -17.91
C ASP A 82 -13.10 -2.25 -16.67
N ASN A 83 -12.41 -1.45 -15.83
CA ASN A 83 -11.62 -1.92 -14.71
C ASN A 83 -12.33 -1.74 -13.36
N SER A 84 -13.39 -0.91 -13.31
CA SER A 84 -14.19 -0.69 -12.12
C SER A 84 -15.61 -0.27 -12.44
N THR A 85 -16.54 -0.63 -11.55
CA THR A 85 -17.93 -0.19 -11.61
C THR A 85 -18.19 0.85 -10.54
N THR A 86 -18.76 1.98 -10.95
CA THR A 86 -19.20 3.04 -10.04
C THR A 86 -20.43 2.60 -9.27
N LEU A 87 -20.40 2.71 -7.94
CA LEU A 87 -21.59 2.45 -7.13
C LEU A 87 -22.57 3.62 -7.26
N PRO A 88 -23.88 3.40 -7.40
CA PRO A 88 -24.85 4.49 -7.62
C PRO A 88 -25.36 5.16 -6.33
N GLY A 89 -25.09 4.59 -5.15
CA GLY A 89 -25.70 5.06 -3.92
C GLY A 89 -25.14 6.40 -3.41
N LYS A 90 -26.01 7.25 -2.84
CA LYS A 90 -25.60 8.50 -2.15
C LYS A 90 -24.65 8.24 -0.96
N LYS A 91 -24.84 7.09 -0.27
CA LYS A 91 -23.98 6.60 0.81
C LYS A 91 -22.67 5.97 0.28
N ASP A 92 -22.58 5.79 -1.04
CA ASP A 92 -21.41 5.22 -1.70
C ASP A 92 -20.40 6.30 -2.11
N THR A 93 -20.31 7.36 -1.32
CA THR A 93 -19.31 8.43 -1.49
C THR A 93 -18.22 8.32 -0.43
N LYS A 94 -17.05 8.90 -0.72
CA LYS A 94 -15.94 9.01 0.22
C LYS A 94 -15.22 10.34 0.04
N THR A 95 -15.11 11.10 1.11
CA THR A 95 -14.40 12.37 1.10
C THR A 95 -12.90 12.15 1.29
N ILE A 96 -12.09 12.65 0.36
CA ILE A 96 -10.64 12.57 0.35
C ILE A 96 -10.12 13.98 0.06
N ASN A 97 -9.28 14.53 0.93
CA ASN A 97 -8.68 15.87 0.75
C ASN A 97 -9.70 16.98 0.44
N LYS A 98 -10.85 16.96 1.14
CA LYS A 98 -11.99 17.90 0.96
C LYS A 98 -12.78 17.71 -0.34
N GLU A 99 -12.44 16.74 -1.18
CA GLU A 99 -13.20 16.37 -2.36
C GLU A 99 -14.03 15.11 -2.09
N THR A 100 -15.31 15.13 -2.43
CA THR A 100 -16.18 13.97 -2.32
C THR A 100 -16.13 13.18 -3.62
N LYS A 101 -15.63 11.94 -3.56
CA LYS A 101 -15.57 11.04 -4.71
C LYS A 101 -16.54 9.87 -4.56
N GLN A 102 -17.14 9.44 -5.66
CA GLN A 102 -17.95 8.22 -5.69
C GLN A 102 -17.05 7.01 -5.49
N LYS A 103 -17.56 5.96 -4.85
CA LYS A 103 -16.85 4.70 -4.69
C LYS A 103 -16.93 3.90 -5.98
N HIS A 104 -15.80 3.32 -6.34
CA HIS A 104 -15.67 2.36 -7.44
C HIS A 104 -15.37 1.00 -6.86
N VAL A 105 -15.94 -0.06 -7.42
CA VAL A 105 -15.60 -1.45 -7.10
C VAL A 105 -14.86 -2.04 -8.29
N LEU A 106 -13.67 -2.60 -8.06
CA LEU A 106 -12.89 -3.21 -9.13
C LEU A 106 -13.66 -4.37 -9.78
N SER A 107 -13.52 -4.52 -11.10
CA SER A 107 -14.15 -5.61 -11.85
C SER A 107 -13.42 -6.94 -11.62
N ASP A 108 -12.09 -6.90 -11.49
CA ASP A 108 -11.23 -8.06 -11.28
C ASP A 108 -10.32 -7.91 -10.03
N TYR A 109 -9.56 -8.94 -9.68
CA TYR A 109 -8.49 -8.88 -8.70
C TYR A 109 -7.40 -7.88 -9.13
N VAL A 110 -6.82 -7.19 -8.15
CA VAL A 110 -5.75 -6.19 -8.37
C VAL A 110 -4.52 -6.81 -9.06
N MET A 111 -4.30 -8.12 -8.88
CA MET A 111 -3.20 -8.84 -9.54
C MET A 111 -3.37 -8.81 -11.06
N ASN A 112 -4.55 -9.20 -11.53
CA ASN A 112 -4.88 -9.28 -12.95
C ASN A 112 -4.91 -7.88 -13.58
N LEU A 113 -5.47 -6.91 -12.86
CA LEU A 113 -5.47 -5.51 -13.30
C LEU A 113 -4.07 -4.93 -13.44
N TYR A 114 -3.11 -5.36 -12.60
CA TYR A 114 -1.72 -4.94 -12.75
C TYR A 114 -1.04 -5.54 -13.98
N GLU A 115 -1.36 -6.79 -14.33
CA GLU A 115 -0.88 -7.41 -15.56
C GLU A 115 -1.46 -6.70 -16.78
N LYS A 116 -2.77 -6.41 -16.79
CA LYS A 116 -3.43 -5.60 -17.81
C LYS A 116 -2.80 -4.21 -17.93
N PHE A 117 -2.54 -3.55 -16.80
CA PHE A 117 -1.88 -2.24 -16.77
C PHE A 117 -0.51 -2.24 -17.45
N LYS A 118 0.30 -3.29 -17.22
CA LYS A 118 1.61 -3.43 -17.86
C LYS A 118 1.54 -3.63 -19.36
N LEU A 119 0.54 -4.36 -19.82
CA LEU A 119 0.32 -4.59 -21.25
C LEU A 119 -0.09 -3.29 -21.95
N GLU A 120 -0.95 -2.49 -21.32
CA GLU A 120 -1.37 -1.19 -21.86
C GLU A 120 -0.28 -0.12 -21.78
N ASN A 121 0.58 -0.18 -20.76
CA ASN A 121 1.59 0.86 -20.49
C ASN A 121 3.01 0.26 -20.39
N PRO A 122 3.58 -0.26 -21.49
CA PRO A 122 4.88 -0.94 -21.46
C PRO A 122 6.05 -0.01 -21.08
N THR A 123 5.89 1.30 -21.26
CA THR A 123 6.91 2.30 -20.89
C THR A 123 6.98 2.56 -19.38
N ILE A 124 5.90 2.30 -18.64
CA ILE A 124 5.79 2.63 -17.22
C ILE A 124 6.29 1.47 -16.36
N HIS A 125 7.47 1.66 -15.79
CA HIS A 125 8.12 0.66 -14.95
C HIS A 125 7.70 0.83 -13.49
N ILE A 126 6.62 0.18 -13.09
CA ILE A 126 6.17 0.10 -11.69
C ILE A 126 6.17 -1.33 -11.19
N SER A 127 6.47 -1.49 -9.89
CA SER A 127 6.32 -2.79 -9.23
C SER A 127 4.89 -3.00 -8.75
N ARG A 128 4.51 -4.26 -8.59
CA ARG A 128 3.19 -4.65 -8.11
C ARG A 128 2.87 -4.04 -6.75
N THR A 129 3.82 -4.06 -5.82
CA THR A 129 3.62 -3.47 -4.49
C THR A 129 3.43 -1.95 -4.53
N VAL A 130 4.02 -1.26 -5.51
CA VAL A 130 3.82 0.18 -5.71
C VAL A 130 2.42 0.43 -6.30
N PHE A 131 2.02 -0.31 -7.32
CA PHE A 131 0.67 -0.23 -7.90
C PHE A 131 -0.42 -0.36 -6.82
N TYR A 132 -0.26 -1.32 -5.92
CA TYR A 132 -1.20 -1.57 -4.82
C TYR A 132 -1.31 -0.39 -3.85
N LYS A 133 -0.18 0.31 -3.61
CA LYS A 133 -0.12 1.49 -2.74
C LYS A 133 -0.68 2.75 -3.40
N LEU A 134 -0.58 2.83 -4.73
CA LEU A 134 -1.09 3.97 -5.51
C LEU A 134 -2.62 3.94 -5.65
N ARG A 135 -3.26 2.79 -5.40
CA ARG A 135 -4.72 2.70 -5.40
C ARG A 135 -5.34 3.66 -4.37
N PRO A 136 -6.20 4.59 -4.80
CA PRO A 136 -6.83 5.56 -3.91
C PRO A 136 -7.94 4.91 -3.06
N ARG A 137 -8.33 5.60 -1.98
CA ARG A 137 -9.19 5.03 -0.93
C ARG A 137 -10.65 4.84 -1.33
N HIS A 138 -11.13 5.51 -2.38
CA HIS A 138 -12.49 5.37 -2.91
C HIS A 138 -12.64 4.17 -3.85
N ILE A 139 -11.52 3.56 -4.28
CA ILE A 139 -11.53 2.32 -5.07
C ILE A 139 -11.47 1.11 -4.14
N ILE A 140 -12.53 0.32 -4.19
CA ILE A 140 -12.80 -0.84 -3.34
C ILE A 140 -12.40 -2.11 -4.09
N LEU A 141 -11.84 -3.06 -3.34
CA LEU A 141 -11.53 -4.38 -3.86
C LEU A 141 -12.79 -5.11 -4.31
N ALA A 142 -12.66 -5.90 -5.39
CA ALA A 142 -13.67 -6.85 -5.75
C ALA A 142 -13.85 -7.89 -4.63
N ASP A 143 -15.09 -8.06 -4.17
CA ASP A 143 -15.48 -9.13 -3.27
C ASP A 143 -16.25 -10.17 -4.10
N PHE A 144 -15.55 -11.22 -4.53
CA PHE A 144 -16.12 -12.30 -5.33
C PHE A 144 -16.87 -13.34 -4.49
N ALA A 145 -16.71 -13.31 -3.16
CA ALA A 145 -17.43 -14.22 -2.28
C ALA A 145 -18.90 -13.80 -2.15
N LYS A 146 -19.22 -12.52 -2.37
CA LYS A 146 -20.58 -12.00 -2.37
C LYS A 146 -21.11 -11.87 -3.80
N PRO A 147 -22.32 -12.36 -4.09
CA PRO A 147 -22.94 -12.10 -5.38
C PRO A 147 -23.08 -10.59 -5.56
N LYS A 148 -22.63 -10.09 -6.72
CA LYS A 148 -22.84 -8.69 -7.09
C LYS A 148 -24.35 -8.42 -7.05
N LYS A 149 -24.75 -7.32 -6.42
CA LYS A 149 -26.13 -6.85 -6.48
C LYS A 149 -26.39 -6.33 -7.90
N THR A 150 -26.66 -7.24 -8.83
CA THR A 150 -27.15 -6.89 -10.15
C THR A 150 -28.54 -6.31 -10.01
N CYS A 151 -28.94 -5.45 -10.94
CA CYS A 151 -30.33 -5.00 -10.95
C CYS A 151 -31.24 -6.23 -11.11
N LEU A 152 -32.42 -6.19 -10.50
CA LEU A 152 -33.48 -7.17 -10.73
C LEU A 152 -33.96 -7.17 -12.20
N CYS A 153 -33.50 -6.20 -13.00
CA CYS A 153 -33.80 -6.03 -14.41
C CYS A 153 -33.00 -6.95 -15.36
N SER A 154 -31.92 -7.59 -14.89
CA SER A 154 -31.16 -8.58 -15.65
C SER A 154 -31.68 -10.01 -15.48
N LYS A 155 -32.97 -10.18 -15.15
CA LYS A 155 -33.60 -11.49 -15.22
C LYS A 155 -33.77 -11.85 -16.68
N THR A 156 -33.12 -12.93 -17.08
CA THR A 156 -33.46 -13.75 -18.25
C THR A 156 -34.99 -13.88 -18.34
N PRO A 157 -35.62 -13.71 -19.52
CA PRO A 157 -37.07 -13.72 -19.66
C PRO A 157 -37.80 -15.05 -19.31
N GLU A 158 -37.14 -16.05 -18.72
CA GLU A 158 -37.74 -17.38 -18.49
C GLU A 158 -37.85 -17.85 -17.03
N PHE A 159 -37.62 -17.02 -16.02
CA PHE A 159 -37.91 -17.42 -14.63
C PHE A 159 -38.85 -16.44 -13.92
N GLY A 160 -40.15 -16.65 -14.15
CA GLY A 160 -41.22 -16.09 -13.34
C GLY A 160 -41.09 -16.57 -11.90
N PHE A 161 -40.71 -15.65 -11.00
CA PHE A 161 -40.86 -15.88 -9.57
C PHE A 161 -42.28 -15.45 -9.20
N GLU A 162 -43.17 -16.44 -9.07
CA GLU A 162 -44.45 -16.25 -8.43
C GLU A 162 -44.23 -16.06 -6.92
N ASN A 163 -44.59 -14.88 -6.41
CA ASN A 163 -44.63 -14.59 -4.98
C ASN A 163 -45.74 -15.44 -4.34
N LYS A 164 -45.41 -16.65 -3.88
CA LYS A 164 -46.23 -17.33 -2.87
C LYS A 164 -45.70 -16.98 -1.49
N GLY A 165 -46.60 -16.40 -0.71
CA GLY A 165 -46.32 -15.73 0.54
C GLY A 165 -45.56 -16.57 1.56
N SER A 166 -44.84 -15.82 2.38
CA SER A 166 -44.22 -16.19 3.65
C SER A 166 -44.97 -17.31 4.38
N LYS A 167 -44.42 -18.52 4.37
CA LYS A 167 -44.73 -19.54 5.38
C LYS A 167 -43.44 -19.98 6.07
N LYS A 168 -43.46 -19.74 7.37
CA LYS A 168 -42.50 -20.05 8.42
C LYS A 168 -42.10 -21.52 8.38
N TRP A 169 -40.84 -21.82 8.08
CA TRP A 169 -40.30 -23.16 8.27
C TRP A 169 -39.94 -23.36 9.75
N ARG A 170 -40.81 -24.07 10.46
CA ARG A 170 -40.50 -24.67 11.77
C ARG A 170 -39.67 -25.92 11.47
N LEU A 171 -38.41 -25.91 11.89
CA LEU A 171 -37.56 -27.10 11.91
C LEU A 171 -38.06 -27.99 13.06
N GLU A 172 -38.66 -29.12 12.72
CA GLU A 172 -38.76 -30.26 13.64
C GLU A 172 -37.57 -31.18 13.35
N VAL A 173 -36.75 -31.36 14.37
CA VAL A 173 -35.60 -32.26 14.42
C VAL A 173 -36.01 -33.44 15.30
N LEU A 174 -35.94 -34.64 14.70
CA LEU A 174 -35.98 -35.98 15.30
C LEU A 174 -37.25 -36.42 16.02
#